data_AF-A0A139ABF8-F1
#
_entry.id   AF-A0A139ABF8-F1
#
_cell.length_a   1.000
_cell.length_b   1.000
_cell.length_c   1.000
_cell.angle_alpha   90.00
_cell.angle_beta   90.00
_cell.angle_gamma   90.00
#
_symmetry.space_group_name_H-M   'P 1'
#
loop_
_entity.id
_entity.type
_entity.pdbx_description
1 polymer ?
#
loop_
_entity_poly.entity_id
_entity_poly.type
_entity_poly.pdbx_seq_one_letter_code
_entity_poly.pdbx_strand_id
1 'polypeptide(L)'
;MSPPTSPRYDETVEWIRARCLPSLQRVHVAVICGSGLRGLVDSVDKERVKVVIPYKDIPHFATSTVRGHPGNLVLAHLNAIPTTFMISRFHFFAGHDHALPT
;
A
#
# COMPACT_ATOMS: atom_id res chain seq x y z
N MET A 1 -10.32 1.75 19.02
CA MET A 1 -8.87 1.99 19.14
C MET A 1 -8.54 3.16 18.25
N SER A 2 -8.09 4.29 18.80
CA SER A 2 -7.52 5.36 17.97
C SER A 2 -6.21 4.86 17.34
N PRO A 3 -5.92 5.17 16.07
CA PRO A 3 -4.66 4.76 15.47
C PRO A 3 -3.49 5.38 16.26
N PRO A 4 -2.33 4.70 16.32
CA PRO A 4 -1.13 5.30 16.87
C PRO A 4 -0.84 6.60 16.11
N THR A 5 -0.83 7.73 16.81
CA THR A 5 -0.54 9.05 16.24
C THR A 5 0.95 9.32 16.36
N SER A 6 1.66 9.19 15.24
CA SER A 6 3.04 9.67 15.08
C SER A 6 3.03 10.67 13.92
N PRO A 7 3.77 11.79 13.99
CA PRO A 7 3.88 12.73 12.88
C PRO A 7 4.25 12.07 11.55
N ARG A 8 4.99 10.96 11.61
CA ARG A 8 5.36 10.14 10.44
C ARG A 8 4.18 9.47 9.76
N TYR A 9 3.21 8.99 10.55
CA TYR A 9 2.00 8.38 10.00
C TYR A 9 1.14 9.43 9.32
N ASP A 10 0.99 10.61 9.94
CA ASP A 10 0.20 11.70 9.36
C ASP A 10 0.83 12.18 8.04
N GLU A 11 2.14 12.40 8.01
CA GLU A 11 2.87 12.76 6.78
C GLU A 11 2.68 11.71 5.68
N THR A 12 2.81 10.42 6.01
CA THR A 12 2.61 9.32 5.06
C THR A 12 1.17 9.31 4.52
N VAL A 13 0.18 9.46 5.40
CA VAL A 13 -1.24 9.45 5.03
C VAL A 13 -1.58 10.65 4.16
N GLU A 14 -1.12 11.84 4.51
CA GLU A 14 -1.32 13.06 3.71
C GLU A 14 -0.65 12.94 2.33
N TRP A 15 0.58 12.43 2.29
CA TRP A 15 1.32 12.22 1.05
C TRP A 15 0.60 11.25 0.12
N ILE A 16 0.04 10.15 0.65
CA ILE A 16 -0.75 9.18 -0.12
C ILE A 16 -2.06 9.82 -0.58
N ARG A 17 -2.82 10.49 0.32
CA ARG A 17 -4.12 11.11 0.00
C ARG A 17 -4.01 12.15 -1.10
N ALA A 18 -2.94 12.94 -1.13
CA ALA A 18 -2.67 13.93 -2.18
C ALA A 18 -2.52 13.32 -3.58
N ARG A 19 -2.28 12.00 -3.67
CA ARG A 19 -2.12 11.24 -4.93
C ARG A 19 -3.32 10.34 -5.23
N CYS A 20 -4.33 10.34 -4.36
CA CYS A 20 -5.52 9.52 -4.52
C CYS A 20 -6.68 10.31 -5.13
N LEU A 21 -7.48 9.62 -5.94
CA LEU A 21 -8.79 10.13 -6.33
C LEU A 21 -9.68 10.35 -5.09
N PRO A 22 -10.62 11.31 -5.11
CA PRO A 22 -11.53 11.55 -3.99
C PRO A 22 -12.25 10.28 -3.50
N SER A 23 -12.69 9.43 -4.43
CA SER A 23 -13.36 8.15 -4.14
C SER A 23 -12.46 7.11 -3.44
N LEU A 24 -11.14 7.30 -3.45
CA LEU A 24 -10.14 6.39 -2.87
C LEU A 24 -9.44 6.97 -1.63
N GLN A 25 -9.77 8.19 -1.21
CA GLN A 25 -9.15 8.82 -0.02
C GLN A 25 -9.60 8.18 1.30
N ARG A 26 -10.75 7.49 1.29
CA ARG A 26 -11.28 6.74 2.42
C ARG A 26 -11.42 5.27 2.03
N VAL A 27 -10.35 4.51 2.24
CA VAL A 27 -10.38 3.06 2.05
C VAL A 27 -11.16 2.38 3.17
N HIS A 28 -11.96 1.37 2.80
CA HIS A 28 -12.74 0.57 3.74
C HIS A 28 -12.11 -0.82 3.96
N VAL A 29 -11.36 -1.30 2.96
CA VAL A 29 -10.72 -2.61 2.96
C VAL A 29 -9.25 -2.46 2.61
N ALA A 30 -8.39 -3.21 3.31
CA ALA A 30 -6.98 -3.36 2.98
C ALA A 30 -6.67 -4.84 2.76
N VAL A 31 -6.03 -5.16 1.65
CA VAL A 31 -5.64 -6.52 1.27
C VAL A 31 -4.13 -6.59 1.14
N ILE A 32 -3.49 -7.51 1.86
CA ILE A 32 -2.06 -7.77 1.72
C ILE A 32 -1.86 -8.93 0.75
N CYS A 33 -1.29 -8.65 -0.41
CA CYS A 33 -1.09 -9.59 -1.50
C CYS A 33 0.30 -10.24 -1.40
N GLY A 34 0.35 -11.44 -0.82
CA GLY A 34 1.53 -12.32 -0.85
C GLY A 34 1.78 -12.94 -2.23
N SER A 35 2.79 -13.82 -2.29
CA SER A 35 3.13 -14.57 -3.51
C SER A 35 1.91 -15.31 -4.07
N GLY A 36 1.60 -15.10 -5.35
CA GLY A 36 0.45 -15.70 -6.04
C GLY A 36 -0.80 -14.81 -6.12
N LEU A 37 -0.94 -13.79 -5.26
CA LEU A 37 -2.12 -12.89 -5.26
C LEU A 37 -1.95 -11.65 -6.14
N ARG A 38 -0.88 -11.55 -6.93
CA ARG A 38 -0.68 -10.42 -7.85
C ARG A 38 -1.78 -10.36 -8.93
N GLY A 39 -2.23 -11.53 -9.41
CA GLY A 39 -3.32 -11.62 -10.37
C GLY A 39 -4.64 -11.05 -9.84
N LEU A 40 -4.85 -10.99 -8.51
CA LEU A 40 -6.01 -10.35 -7.93
C LEU A 40 -6.03 -8.85 -8.29
N VAL A 41 -4.91 -8.15 -8.11
CA VAL A 41 -4.81 -6.73 -8.43
C VAL A 41 -4.90 -6.46 -9.93
N ASP A 42 -4.43 -7.41 -10.76
CA ASP A 42 -4.60 -7.33 -12.21
C ASP A 42 -6.06 -7.60 -12.65
N SER A 43 -6.85 -8.28 -11.82
CA SER A 43 -8.27 -8.58 -12.07
C SER A 43 -9.21 -7.47 -11.62
N VAL A 44 -8.77 -6.61 -10.69
CA VAL A 44 -9.55 -5.47 -10.20
C VAL A 44 -9.79 -4.51 -11.36
N ASP A 45 -11.07 -4.37 -11.72
CA ASP A 45 -11.66 -3.51 -12.76
C ASP A 45 -10.61 -2.87 -13.69
N LYS A 46 -10.24 -3.61 -14.74
CA LYS A 46 -9.27 -3.16 -15.76
C LYS A 46 -9.63 -1.82 -16.41
N GLU A 47 -10.91 -1.43 -16.33
CA GLU A 47 -11.45 -0.19 -16.88
C GLU A 47 -11.56 0.95 -15.86
N ARG A 48 -11.33 0.69 -14.56
CA ARG A 48 -11.39 1.73 -13.52
C ARG A 48 -10.00 2.21 -13.14
N VAL A 49 -9.95 3.48 -12.76
CA VAL A 49 -8.72 4.15 -12.33
C VAL A 49 -8.18 3.49 -11.08
N LYS A 50 -6.94 3.02 -11.17
CA LYS A 50 -6.12 2.57 -10.04
C LYS A 50 -4.96 3.53 -9.83
N VAL A 51 -4.69 3.86 -8.57
CA VAL A 51 -3.49 4.61 -8.19
C VAL A 51 -2.47 3.58 -7.74
N VAL A 52 -1.36 3.47 -8.48
CA VAL A 52 -0.25 2.56 -8.16
C VAL A 52 0.92 3.39 -7.67
N ILE A 53 1.37 3.11 -6.45
CA ILE A 53 2.45 3.84 -5.77
C ILE A 53 3.53 2.84 -5.35
N PRO A 54 4.75 2.94 -5.88
CA PRO A 54 5.87 2.13 -5.42
C PRO A 54 6.18 2.42 -3.95
N TYR A 55 6.45 1.39 -3.14
CA TYR A 55 6.76 1.59 -1.71
C TYR A 55 7.97 2.51 -1.50
N LYS A 56 8.95 2.48 -2.41
CA LYS A 56 10.14 3.35 -2.36
C LYS A 56 9.84 4.85 -2.46
N ASP A 57 8.68 5.20 -2.98
CA ASP A 57 8.28 6.59 -3.17
C ASP A 57 7.41 7.09 -2.00
N ILE A 58 6.90 6.17 -1.16
CA ILE A 58 6.08 6.50 0.01
C ILE A 58 7.00 6.89 1.17
N PRO A 59 6.84 8.07 1.78
CA PRO A 59 7.58 8.46 2.98
C PRO A 59 7.46 7.41 4.08
N HIS A 60 8.56 7.14 4.79
CA HIS A 60 8.61 6.22 5.93
C HIS A 60 8.30 4.75 5.64
N PHE A 61 8.04 4.37 4.38
CA PHE A 61 7.89 2.98 4.00
C PHE A 61 9.24 2.29 3.85
N ALA A 62 9.31 1.03 4.28
CA ALA A 62 10.45 0.19 3.99
C ALA A 62 10.58 -0.04 2.48
N THR A 63 11.80 -0.13 1.98
CA THR A 63 12.08 -0.51 0.60
C THR A 63 12.38 -1.99 0.53
N SER A 64 11.74 -2.72 -0.39
CA SER A 64 12.07 -4.13 -0.59
C SER A 64 13.42 -4.25 -1.29
N THR A 65 14.33 -5.02 -0.71
CA THR A 65 15.67 -5.29 -1.25
C THR A 65 15.69 -6.47 -2.25
N VAL A 66 14.56 -7.17 -2.42
CA VAL A 66 14.45 -8.35 -3.28
C VAL A 66 14.24 -7.95 -4.74
N ARG A 67 15.23 -8.24 -5.60
CA ARG A 67 15.09 -8.07 -7.06
C ARG A 67 13.92 -8.91 -7.58
N GLY A 68 13.02 -8.28 -8.34
CA GLY A 68 11.88 -8.94 -9.00
C GLY A 68 10.53 -8.81 -8.27
N HIS A 69 10.51 -8.31 -7.03
CA HIS A 69 9.28 -8.07 -6.27
C HIS A 69 9.17 -6.62 -5.79
N PRO A 70 9.08 -5.63 -6.70
CA PRO A 70 8.87 -4.25 -6.28
C PRO A 70 7.53 -4.18 -5.53
N GLY A 71 7.61 -3.80 -4.26
CA GLY A 71 6.42 -3.61 -3.45
C GLY A 71 5.66 -2.37 -3.91
N ASN A 72 4.34 -2.50 -4.02
CA ASN A 72 3.47 -1.42 -4.50
C ASN A 72 2.23 -1.33 -3.62
N LEU A 73 1.83 -0.10 -3.33
CA LEU A 73 0.51 0.21 -2.79
C LEU A 73 -0.40 0.50 -3.98
N VAL A 74 -1.50 -0.22 -4.10
CA VAL A 74 -2.48 -0.02 -5.16
C VAL A 74 -3.81 0.36 -4.53
N LEU A 75 -4.32 1.55 -4.82
CA LEU A 75 -5.66 1.96 -4.43
C LEU A 75 -6.60 1.82 -5.62
N ALA A 76 -7.67 1.06 -5.44
CA ALA A 76 -8.66 0.78 -6.47
C ALA A 76 -10.02 0.45 -5.82
N HIS A 77 -11.05 0.27 -6.63
CA HIS A 77 -12.32 -0.27 -6.12
C HIS A 77 -12.37 -1.77 -6.38
N LEU A 78 -12.58 -2.57 -5.33
CA LEU A 78 -12.99 -3.95 -5.49
C LEU A 78 -14.51 -3.94 -5.55
N ASN A 79 -15.08 -4.14 -6.74
CA ASN A 79 -16.46 -3.79 -7.05
C ASN A 79 -16.74 -2.30 -6.75
N ALA A 80 -17.65 -2.00 -5.81
CA ALA A 80 -17.94 -0.63 -5.39
C ALA A 80 -17.17 -0.19 -4.12
N ILE A 81 -16.29 -1.04 -3.58
CA ILE A 81 -15.66 -0.82 -2.27
C ILE A 81 -14.25 -0.24 -2.46
N PRO A 82 -13.98 0.99 -1.95
CA PRO A 82 -12.63 1.55 -1.94
C PRO A 82 -11.67 0.65 -1.15
N THR A 83 -10.69 0.10 -1.86
CA THR A 83 -9.80 -0.94 -1.37
C THR A 83 -8.35 -0.57 -1.64
N THR A 84 -7.49 -0.76 -0.65
CA THR A 84 -6.04 -0.71 -0.84
C THR A 84 -5.46 -2.12 -0.92
N PHE A 85 -4.57 -2.36 -1.87
CA PHE A 85 -3.84 -3.60 -2.05
C PHE A 85 -2.36 -3.33 -1.83
N MET A 86 -1.78 -4.06 -0.89
CA MET A 86 -0.36 -4.02 -0.59
C MET A 86 0.31 -5.19 -1.30
N ILE A 87 0.91 -4.92 -2.46
CA ILE A 87 1.63 -5.93 -3.24
C ILE A 87 2.98 -6.17 -2.61
N SER A 88 3.27 -7.43 -2.32
CA SER A 88 4.45 -7.85 -1.56
C SER A 88 4.36 -7.49 -0.07
N ARG A 89 5.19 -8.18 0.71
CA ARG A 89 5.33 -8.02 2.16
C ARG A 89 6.81 -7.92 2.50
N PHE A 90 7.11 -7.16 3.53
CA PHE A 90 8.41 -7.22 4.16
C PHE A 90 8.50 -8.52 4.95
N HIS A 91 9.60 -9.24 4.75
CA HIS A 91 9.88 -10.46 5.49
C HIS A 91 10.91 -10.11 6.56
N PHE A 92 10.65 -10.61 7.76
CA PHE A 92 11.51 -10.42 8.93
C PHE A 92 12.98 -10.80 8.65
N PHE A 93 13.22 -11.92 7.94
CA PHE A 93 14.56 -12.40 7.60
C PHE A 93 15.28 -11.59 6.52
N ALA A 94 14.64 -10.59 5.91
CA ALA A 94 15.25 -9.74 4.89
C ALA A 94 16.07 -8.56 5.48
N GLY A 95 16.30 -8.55 6.81
CA GLY A 95 17.08 -7.53 7.50
C GLY A 95 16.29 -6.30 7.94
N HIS A 96 14.97 -6.40 8.05
CA HIS A 96 14.13 -5.32 8.58
C HIS A 96 14.01 -5.45 10.11
N ASP A 97 14.48 -4.43 10.84
CA ASP A 97 14.43 -4.35 12.29
C ASP A 97 12.98 -4.16 12.80
N HIS A 98 12.69 -4.59 14.03
CA HIS A 98 11.37 -4.53 14.66
C HIS A 98 10.89 -3.11 14.99
N ALA A 99 11.75 -2.11 14.84
CA ALA A 99 11.41 -0.74 15.14
C ALA A 99 10.40 -0.21 14.11
N LEU A 100 9.27 0.31 14.62
CA LEU A 100 8.48 1.31 13.90
C LEU A 100 9.45 2.29 13.23
N PRO A 101 9.23 2.69 11.97
CA PRO A 101 10.20 3.48 11.21
C PRO A 101 10.64 4.68 12.07
N THR A 102 11.89 4.64 12.55
CA THR A 102 12.48 5.55 13.56
C THR A 102 12.85 6.88 13.02
#